data_AF-A0A0E3ZVH7-F1
#
_entry.id   AF-A0A0E3ZVH7-F1
#
_cell.length_a   1.000
_cell.length_b   1.000
_cell.length_c   1.000
_cell.angle_alpha   90.00
_cell.angle_beta   90.00
_cell.angle_gamma   90.00
#
_symmetry.space_group_name_H-M   'P 1'
#
loop_
_entity.id
_entity.type
_entity.pdbx_description
1 polymer ?
#
loop_
_entity_poly.entity_id
_entity_poly.type
_entity_poly.pdbx_seq_one_letter_code
_entity_poly.pdbx_strand_id
1 'polypeptide(L)'
;MPKNPKFNLDYQYALYLKRIKLDEATMHEEQKRQLKQAFYGACGQLLVLFRDDVAALSEREAVGILESLHKQTVAFWENELRNLK
;
A
#
# COMPACT_ATOMS: atom_id res chain seq x y z
N MET A 1 -0.88 6.98 -21.01
CA MET A 1 -0.81 7.08 -19.54
C MET A 1 -2.11 7.66 -19.00
N PRO A 2 -2.55 7.29 -17.78
CA PRO A 2 -3.75 7.86 -17.17
C PRO A 2 -3.63 9.39 -17.09
N LYS A 3 -4.67 10.11 -17.51
CA LYS A 3 -4.69 11.58 -17.58
C LYS A 3 -4.64 12.24 -16.19
N ASN A 4 -5.02 11.52 -15.15
CA ASN A 4 -4.98 12.00 -13.78
C ASN A 4 -3.79 11.35 -13.04
N PRO A 5 -2.82 12.15 -12.56
CA PRO A 5 -1.61 11.63 -11.92
C PRO A 5 -1.89 10.79 -10.68
N LYS A 6 -3.04 10.98 -10.01
CA LYS A 6 -3.43 10.16 -8.85
C LYS A 6 -3.58 8.67 -9.19
N PHE A 7 -3.83 8.31 -10.44
CA PHE A 7 -3.97 6.90 -10.87
C PHE A 7 -2.70 6.35 -11.55
N ASN A 8 -1.55 7.01 -11.34
CA ASN A 8 -0.25 6.53 -11.77
C ASN A 8 0.50 5.91 -10.58
N LEU A 9 1.01 4.69 -10.72
CA LEU A 9 1.68 3.97 -9.62
C LEU A 9 3.04 4.57 -9.24
N ASP A 10 3.80 5.15 -10.17
CA ASP A 10 5.04 5.86 -9.84
C ASP A 10 4.74 7.11 -9.01
N TYR A 11 3.66 7.83 -9.33
CA TYR A 11 3.20 8.96 -8.51
C TYR A 11 2.78 8.51 -7.11
N GLN A 12 2.05 7.39 -6.99
CA GLN A 12 1.67 6.83 -5.69
C GLN A 12 2.88 6.34 -4.90
N TYR A 13 3.90 5.78 -5.57
CA TYR A 13 5.15 5.38 -4.94
C TYR A 13 5.88 6.58 -4.35
N ALA A 14 6.04 7.66 -5.11
CA ALA A 14 6.63 8.91 -4.61
C ALA A 14 5.85 9.48 -3.42
N LEU A 15 4.51 9.42 -3.46
CA LEU A 15 3.67 9.85 -2.35
C LEU A 15 3.83 8.95 -1.12
N TYR A 16 3.96 7.63 -1.31
CA TYR A 16 4.24 6.68 -0.23
C TYR A 16 5.56 7.01 0.47
N LEU A 17 6.66 7.18 -0.28
CA LEU A 17 7.97 7.57 0.27
C LEU A 17 7.88 8.86 1.10
N LYS A 18 7.17 9.87 0.58
CA LYS A 18 6.92 11.13 1.31
C LYS A 18 6.16 10.91 2.62
N ARG A 19 5.14 10.04 2.63
CA ARG A 19 4.31 9.76 3.82
C ARG A 19 5.11 9.04 4.91
N ILE A 20 5.97 8.10 4.54
CA ILE A 20 6.84 7.39 5.48
C ILE A 20 8.14 8.14 5.79
N LYS A 21 8.33 9.34 5.21
CA LYS A 21 9.52 10.19 5.37
C LYS A 21 10.82 9.49 4.99
N LEU A 22 10.78 8.67 3.95
CA LEU A 22 11.95 7.97 3.43
C LEU A 22 12.53 8.72 2.24
N ASP A 23 13.82 9.06 2.30
CA ASP A 23 14.56 9.66 1.18
C ASP A 23 15.24 8.57 0.35
N GLU A 24 14.64 8.24 -0.80
CA GLU A 24 15.13 7.21 -1.72
C GLU A 24 16.55 7.50 -2.21
N ALA A 25 16.97 8.77 -2.30
CA ALA A 25 18.31 9.11 -2.79
C ALA A 25 19.42 8.61 -1.86
N THR A 26 19.11 8.43 -0.57
CA THR A 26 20.07 7.98 0.45
C THR A 26 20.19 6.45 0.55
N MET A 27 19.33 5.71 -0.16
CA MET A 27 19.29 4.25 -0.13
C MET A 27 20.35 3.63 -1.06
N HIS A 28 20.80 2.41 -0.76
CA HIS A 28 21.57 1.61 -1.73
C HIS A 28 20.66 1.19 -2.91
N GLU A 29 21.22 1.10 -4.12
CA GLU A 29 20.45 0.79 -5.35
C GLU A 29 19.60 -0.48 -5.24
N GLU A 30 20.13 -1.51 -4.58
CA GLU A 30 19.38 -2.74 -4.35
C GLU A 30 18.15 -2.54 -3.46
N GLN A 31 18.27 -1.71 -2.42
CA GLN A 31 17.16 -1.39 -1.51
C GLN A 31 16.08 -0.59 -2.24
N LYS A 32 16.47 0.36 -3.10
CA LYS A 32 15.52 1.12 -3.95
C LYS A 32 14.71 0.17 -4.82
N ARG A 33 15.42 -0.73 -5.51
CA ARG A 33 14.79 -1.74 -6.38
C ARG A 33 13.83 -2.64 -5.59
N GLN A 34 14.28 -3.20 -4.47
CA GLN A 34 13.46 -4.09 -3.65
C GLN A 34 12.23 -3.36 -3.08
N LEU A 35 12.39 -2.14 -2.58
CA LEU A 35 11.28 -1.34 -2.05
C LEU A 35 10.24 -1.04 -3.14
N LYS A 36 10.70 -0.64 -4.34
CA LYS A 36 9.79 -0.39 -5.46
C LYS A 36 9.08 -1.66 -5.93
N GLN A 37 9.79 -2.79 -6.01
CA GLN A 37 9.19 -4.09 -6.32
C GLN A 37 8.14 -4.51 -5.29
N ALA A 38 8.43 -4.36 -4.00
CA ALA A 38 7.50 -4.66 -2.92
C ALA A 38 6.25 -3.77 -3.00
N PHE A 39 6.42 -2.47 -3.24
CA PHE A 39 5.30 -1.54 -3.42
C PHE A 39 4.40 -1.94 -4.59
N TYR A 40 5.00 -2.21 -5.77
CA TYR A 40 4.23 -2.64 -6.94
C TYR A 40 3.54 -3.99 -6.72
N GLY A 41 4.21 -4.94 -6.08
CA GLY A 41 3.64 -6.23 -5.71
C GLY A 41 2.43 -6.09 -4.78
N ALA A 42 2.55 -5.28 -3.74
CA ALA A 42 1.45 -5.00 -2.81
C ALA A 42 0.25 -4.31 -3.50
N CYS A 43 0.51 -3.30 -4.35
CA CYS A 43 -0.53 -2.67 -5.16
C CYS A 43 -1.21 -3.68 -6.10
N GLY A 44 -0.44 -4.54 -6.77
CA GLY A 44 -0.97 -5.59 -7.64
C GLY A 44 -1.88 -6.58 -6.89
N GLN A 45 -1.43 -7.06 -5.74
CA GLN A 45 -2.22 -7.98 -4.91
C GLN A 45 -3.53 -7.33 -4.42
N LEU A 46 -3.47 -6.08 -3.94
CA LEU A 46 -4.68 -5.36 -3.51
C LEU A 46 -5.63 -5.07 -4.67
N LEU A 47 -5.12 -4.80 -5.88
CA LEU A 47 -5.95 -4.63 -7.07
C LEU A 47 -6.70 -5.92 -7.43
N VAL A 48 -6.05 -7.08 -7.33
CA VAL A 48 -6.70 -8.39 -7.55
C VAL A 48 -7.79 -8.61 -6.51
N LEU A 49 -7.48 -8.42 -5.22
CA LEU A 49 -8.45 -8.55 -4.12
C LEU A 49 -9.68 -7.63 -4.33
N PHE A 50 -9.47 -6.38 -4.73
CA PHE A 50 -10.56 -5.45 -4.96
C PHE A 50 -11.40 -5.78 -6.19
N ARG A 51 -10.75 -6.22 -7.27
CA ARG A 51 -11.42 -6.56 -8.53
C ARG A 51 -12.22 -7.85 -8.43
N ASP A 52 -11.66 -8.88 -7.80
CA ASP A 52 -12.21 -10.23 -7.84
C ASP A 52 -13.12 -10.53 -6.64
N ASP A 53 -12.73 -10.10 -5.45
CA ASP A 53 -13.45 -10.43 -4.22
C ASP A 53 -14.35 -9.29 -3.76
N VAL A 54 -13.81 -8.08 -3.56
CA VAL A 54 -14.59 -6.97 -2.99
C VAL A 54 -15.67 -6.47 -3.94
N ALA A 55 -15.42 -6.44 -5.25
CA ALA A 55 -16.41 -6.01 -6.24
C ALA A 55 -17.62 -6.96 -6.35
N ALA A 56 -17.51 -8.20 -5.86
CA ALA A 56 -18.59 -9.17 -5.86
C ALA A 56 -19.52 -9.06 -4.62
N LEU A 57 -19.14 -8.25 -3.63
CA LEU A 57 -19.87 -8.10 -2.37
C LEU A 57 -20.93 -6.99 -2.46
N SER A 58 -21.93 -7.06 -1.57
CA SER A 58 -22.80 -5.90 -1.35
C SER A 58 -22.00 -4.73 -0.76
N GLU A 59 -22.46 -3.50 -0.94
CA GLU A 59 -21.77 -2.30 -0.44
C GLU A 59 -21.49 -2.38 1.07
N ARG A 60 -22.46 -2.85 1.86
CA ARG A 60 -22.31 -2.99 3.31
C ARG A 60 -21.21 -3.99 3.69
N GLU A 61 -21.13 -5.10 2.98
CA GLU A 61 -20.09 -6.12 3.20
C GLU A 61 -18.72 -5.59 2.75
N ALA A 62 -18.65 -4.95 1.59
CA ALA A 62 -17.43 -4.34 1.07
C ALA A 62 -16.85 -3.30 2.04
N VAL A 63 -17.69 -2.41 2.59
CA VAL A 63 -17.27 -1.43 3.61
C VAL A 63 -16.71 -2.14 4.85
N GLY A 64 -17.39 -3.19 5.34
CA GLY A 64 -16.92 -3.97 6.48
C GLY A 64 -15.55 -4.63 6.25
N ILE A 65 -15.32 -5.15 5.04
CA ILE A 65 -14.03 -5.72 4.64
C ILE A 65 -12.95 -4.64 4.60
N LEU A 66 -13.22 -3.48 3.99
CA LEU A 66 -12.25 -2.39 3.90
C LEU A 66 -11.87 -1.85 5.30
N GLU A 67 -12.84 -1.71 6.21
CA GLU A 67 -12.58 -1.35 7.60
C GLU A 67 -11.70 -2.40 8.32
N SER A 68 -11.96 -3.68 8.07
CA SER A 68 -11.16 -4.78 8.64
C SER A 68 -9.71 -4.75 8.14
N LEU A 69 -9.49 -4.58 6.83
CA LEU A 69 -8.15 -4.48 6.24
C LEU A 69 -7.38 -3.29 6.81
N HIS A 70 -8.05 -2.15 7.00
CA HIS A 70 -7.46 -0.98 7.63
C HIS A 70 -7.05 -1.27 9.08
N LYS A 71 -7.95 -1.87 9.88
CA LYS A 71 -7.66 -2.26 11.29
C LYS A 71 -6.47 -3.23 11.38
N GLN A 72 -6.40 -4.22 10.50
CA GLN A 72 -5.28 -5.16 10.46
C GLN A 72 -3.95 -4.47 10.16
N THR A 73 -3.95 -3.53 9.21
CA THR A 73 -2.75 -2.74 8.87
C THR A 73 -2.30 -1.88 10.04
N VAL A 74 -3.23 -1.20 10.72
CA VAL A 74 -2.93 -0.41 11.92
C VAL A 74 -2.37 -1.29 13.03
N ALA A 75 -3.01 -2.43 13.30
CA ALA A 75 -2.58 -3.37 14.33
C ALA A 75 -1.16 -3.90 14.09
N PHE A 76 -0.79 -4.17 12.82
CA PHE A 76 0.59 -4.54 12.46
C PHE A 76 1.58 -3.46 12.88
N TRP A 77 1.37 -2.20 12.50
CA TRP A 77 2.29 -1.12 12.84
C TRP A 77 2.35 -0.81 14.34
N GLU A 78 1.22 -0.91 15.04
CA GLU A 78 1.21 -0.79 16.51
C GLU A 78 2.03 -1.90 17.19
N ASN A 79 1.97 -3.12 16.66
CA ASN A 79 2.81 -4.23 17.14
C ASN A 79 4.29 -3.96 16.89
N GLU A 80 4.66 -3.51 15.70
CA GLU A 80 6.06 -3.15 15.39
C GLU A 80 6.58 -2.08 16.34
N LEU A 81 5.77 -1.05 16.64
CA LEU A 81 6.14 -0.01 17.61
C LEU A 81 6.28 -0.54 19.04
N ARG A 82 5.53 -1.59 19.42
CA ARG A 82 5.69 -2.25 20.73
C ARG A 82 6.97 -3.09 20.77
N ASN A 83 7.29 -3.80 19.69
CA ASN A 83 8.47 -4.67 19.61
C ASN A 83 9.80 -3.89 19.59
N LEU A 84 9.75 -2.59 19.30
CA LEU A 84 10.90 -1.69 19.33
C LEU A 84 11.19 -1.11 20.74
N LYS A 85 10.32 -1.33 21.73
CA LYS A 85 10.46 -0.87 23.11
C LYS A 85 10.91 -2.00 24.03
#